data_AF-A0A291REF9-F1
#
_entry.id   AF-A0A291REF9-F1
#
_cell.length_a   1.000
_cell.length_b   1.000
_cell.length_c   1.000
_cell.angle_alpha   90.00
_cell.angle_beta   90.00
_cell.angle_gamma   90.00
#
_symmetry.space_group_name_H-M   'P 1'
#
loop_
_entity.id
_entity.type
_entity.pdbx_description
1 polymer ?
#
loop_
_entity_poly.entity_id
_entity_poly.type
_entity_poly.pdbx_seq_one_letter_code
_entity_poly.pdbx_strand_id
1 'polypeptide(L)'
;MASVRTSAYKIRNDGKSTGPKGRYLFWYRDESGTSRVESCDSLQDALDTAWRKERDQRCTPHTIEGPDGAVSETDLQGWLDARSREAAAERRRWHEERQGQPIYYVQIRSLDDVEGAYTIEDDEQQALRIARDLKLPGRVKVYSVIVPDASDPDHVENEQVILDWND
;
A
#
# COMPACT_ATOMS: atom_id res chain seq x y z
N MET A 1 6.89 -16.95 -20.58
CA MET A 1 6.20 -17.16 -19.29
C MET A 1 7.18 -16.80 -18.17
N ALA A 2 7.12 -15.57 -17.66
CA ALA A 2 7.98 -15.07 -16.58
C ALA A 2 7.30 -15.36 -15.24
N SER A 3 7.90 -16.23 -14.42
CA SER A 3 8.66 -15.92 -13.20
C SER A 3 7.79 -15.55 -11.99
N VAL A 4 7.37 -16.57 -11.25
CA VAL A 4 6.93 -16.43 -9.85
C VAL A 4 8.18 -16.10 -9.04
N ARG A 5 8.42 -14.82 -8.77
CA ARG A 5 9.42 -14.41 -7.77
C ARG A 5 8.73 -14.41 -6.40
N THR A 6 8.70 -15.59 -5.80
CA THR A 6 8.35 -15.77 -4.39
C THR A 6 9.36 -14.99 -3.54
N SER A 7 8.90 -14.08 -2.67
CA SER A 7 9.73 -13.27 -1.76
C SER A 7 10.81 -14.13 -1.08
N ALA A 8 12.05 -13.63 -1.05
CA ALA A 8 13.21 -14.43 -0.66
C ALA A 8 13.43 -14.53 0.86
N TYR A 9 12.57 -13.94 1.70
CA TYR A 9 12.64 -14.12 3.15
C TYR A 9 11.79 -15.32 3.59
N LYS A 10 12.47 -16.43 3.89
CA LYS A 10 11.82 -17.62 4.44
C LYS A 10 11.71 -17.47 5.95
N ILE A 11 10.49 -17.26 6.44
CA ILE A 11 10.19 -17.23 7.87
C ILE A 11 10.58 -18.59 8.49
N ARG A 12 11.30 -18.54 9.62
CA ARG A 12 11.58 -19.72 10.41
C ARG A 12 10.38 -20.01 11.31
N ASN A 13 9.73 -21.14 11.08
CA ASN A 13 8.66 -21.66 11.95
C ASN A 13 9.18 -22.76 12.88
N ASP A 14 10.46 -22.75 13.26
CA ASP A 14 11.05 -23.79 14.09
C ASP A 14 10.71 -23.67 15.59
N GLY A 15 9.90 -22.66 15.97
CA GLY A 15 9.31 -22.55 17.30
C GLY A 15 8.29 -23.66 17.58
N LYS A 16 8.12 -24.04 18.86
CA LYS A 16 7.04 -24.95 19.27
C LYS A 16 5.69 -24.35 18.88
N SER A 17 4.79 -25.16 18.33
CA SER A 17 3.40 -24.73 18.07
C SER A 17 2.73 -24.30 19.38
N THR A 18 2.35 -23.03 19.45
CA THR A 18 1.60 -22.44 20.58
C THR A 18 0.18 -22.05 20.18
N GLY A 19 -0.14 -22.09 18.88
CA GLY A 19 -1.44 -21.69 18.35
C GLY A 19 -2.52 -22.79 18.39
N PRO A 20 -3.79 -22.43 18.18
CA PRO A 20 -4.88 -23.39 18.14
C PRO A 20 -4.80 -24.27 16.88
N LYS A 21 -5.32 -25.49 16.93
CA LYS A 21 -5.43 -26.34 15.74
C LYS A 21 -6.22 -25.65 14.64
N GLY A 22 -5.66 -25.61 13.43
CA GLY A 22 -6.32 -25.17 12.21
C GLY A 22 -6.47 -23.66 12.02
N ARG A 23 -5.77 -22.82 12.82
CA ARG A 23 -5.80 -21.36 12.67
C ARG A 23 -4.51 -20.72 13.15
N TYR A 24 -4.24 -19.51 12.67
CA TYR A 24 -3.14 -18.68 13.14
C TYR A 24 -3.70 -17.51 13.95
N LEU A 25 -2.97 -17.09 14.97
CA LEU A 25 -3.29 -15.94 15.81
C LEU A 25 -2.23 -14.87 15.55
N PHE A 26 -2.63 -13.76 14.96
CA PHE A 26 -1.78 -12.58 14.79
C PHE A 26 -1.98 -11.65 15.99
N TRP A 27 -0.91 -11.43 16.75
CA TRP A 27 -0.88 -10.55 17.90
C TRP A 27 -0.26 -9.20 17.54
N TYR A 28 -0.90 -8.12 17.98
CA TYR A 28 -0.41 -6.75 17.78
C TYR A 28 -0.79 -5.85 18.96
N ARG A 29 -0.13 -4.70 19.08
CA ARG A 29 -0.56 -3.62 19.99
C ARG A 29 -1.26 -2.54 19.18
N ASP A 30 -2.45 -2.11 19.60
CA ASP A 30 -3.13 -0.97 18.97
C ASP A 30 -2.50 0.37 19.37
N GLU A 31 -3.03 1.48 18.86
CA GLU A 31 -2.57 2.85 19.14
C GLU A 31 -2.54 3.21 20.64
N SER A 32 -3.34 2.53 21.46
CA SER A 32 -3.36 2.70 22.92
C SER A 32 -2.28 1.88 23.64
N GLY A 33 -1.54 1.05 22.91
CA GLY A 33 -0.60 0.07 23.46
C GLY A 33 -1.27 -1.22 23.94
N THR A 34 -2.59 -1.36 23.79
CA THR A 34 -3.33 -2.54 24.24
C THR A 34 -3.07 -3.72 23.30
N SER A 35 -2.76 -4.89 23.86
CA SER A 35 -2.60 -6.12 23.09
C SER A 35 -3.93 -6.60 22.52
N ARG A 36 -3.93 -6.85 21.21
CA ARG A 36 -5.04 -7.37 20.42
C ARG A 36 -4.60 -8.63 19.69
N VAL A 37 -5.58 -9.44 19.30
CA VAL A 37 -5.35 -10.66 18.53
C VAL A 37 -6.40 -10.77 17.42
N GLU A 38 -5.95 -11.13 16.22
CA GLU A 38 -6.79 -11.47 15.08
C GLU A 38 -6.57 -12.94 14.70
N SER A 39 -7.65 -13.64 14.35
CA SER A 39 -7.60 -15.02 13.87
C SER A 39 -7.49 -15.01 12.35
N CYS A 40 -6.56 -15.81 11.83
CA CYS A 40 -6.28 -15.94 10.40
C CYS A 40 -6.34 -17.42 9.99
N ASP A 41 -6.72 -17.67 8.74
CA ASP A 41 -6.94 -19.04 8.24
C ASP A 41 -5.62 -19.73 7.84
N SER A 42 -4.57 -18.95 7.60
CA SER A 42 -3.25 -19.44 7.21
C SER A 42 -2.13 -18.54 7.71
N LEU A 43 -0.90 -19.03 7.67
CA LEU A 43 0.28 -18.21 7.96
C LEU A 43 0.38 -17.03 6.99
N GLN A 44 0.11 -17.25 5.71
CA GLN A 44 0.17 -16.21 4.69
C GLN A 44 -0.85 -15.10 4.98
N ASP A 45 -2.08 -15.47 5.34
CA ASP A 45 -3.14 -14.52 5.72
C ASP A 45 -2.77 -13.71 6.99
N ALA A 46 -2.10 -14.34 7.95
CA ALA A 46 -1.57 -13.65 9.13
C ALA A 46 -0.46 -12.63 8.77
N LEU A 47 0.42 -12.97 7.84
CA LEU A 47 1.47 -12.07 7.34
C LEU A 47 0.90 -10.91 6.53
N ASP A 48 -0.06 -11.19 5.66
CA ASP A 48 -0.76 -10.16 4.86
C ASP A 48 -1.54 -9.20 5.77
N THR A 49 -2.14 -9.73 6.84
CA THR A 49 -2.79 -8.94 7.89
C THR A 49 -1.78 -8.08 8.65
N ALA A 50 -0.64 -8.64 9.05
CA ALA A 50 0.44 -7.89 9.71
C ALA A 50 0.95 -6.75 8.82
N TRP A 51 1.15 -7.01 7.53
CA TRP A 51 1.57 -6.00 6.56
C TRP A 51 0.56 -4.86 6.40
N ARG A 52 -0.73 -5.18 6.27
CA ARG A 52 -1.80 -4.17 6.20
C ARG A 52 -1.79 -3.29 7.45
N LYS A 53 -1.70 -3.92 8.62
CA LYS A 53 -1.74 -3.28 9.93
C LYS A 53 -0.56 -2.36 10.20
N GLU A 54 0.65 -2.78 9.85
CA GLU A 54 1.85 -1.93 9.95
C GLU A 54 1.74 -0.69 9.04
N ARG A 55 1.24 -0.86 7.81
CA ARG A 55 1.05 0.26 6.87
C ARG A 55 0.03 1.29 7.31
N ASP A 56 -1.00 0.87 8.02
CA ASP A 56 -2.01 1.77 8.58
C ASP A 56 -1.47 2.59 9.76
N GLN A 57 -0.22 2.35 10.21
CA GLN A 57 0.53 3.05 11.28
C GLN A 57 -0.18 3.14 12.64
N ARG A 58 -1.27 2.38 12.84
CA ARG A 58 -2.07 2.40 14.08
C ARG A 58 -1.84 1.19 14.98
N CYS A 59 -0.83 0.38 14.67
CA CYS A 59 -0.51 -0.79 15.46
C CYS A 59 0.93 -1.25 15.27
N THR A 60 1.42 -1.93 16.30
CA THR A 60 2.73 -2.58 16.34
C THR A 60 2.54 -4.10 16.28
N PRO A 61 2.88 -4.76 15.16
CA PRO A 61 2.91 -6.22 15.07
C PRO A 61 3.82 -6.83 16.15
N HIS A 62 3.43 -7.96 16.74
CA HIS A 62 4.18 -8.58 17.83
C HIS A 62 4.55 -10.04 17.58
N THR A 63 3.61 -10.93 17.28
CA THR A 63 3.92 -12.35 17.02
C THR A 63 2.80 -13.02 16.25
N ILE A 64 3.11 -14.12 15.57
CA ILE A 64 2.10 -15.00 14.95
C ILE A 64 2.23 -16.38 15.58
N GLU A 65 1.14 -16.90 16.15
CA GLU A 65 1.09 -18.25 16.71
C GLU A 65 0.25 -19.16 15.81
N GLY A 66 0.74 -20.36 15.50
CA GLY A 66 0.01 -21.27 14.62
C GLY A 66 0.28 -22.75 14.85
N PRO A 67 -0.41 -23.62 14.08
CA PRO A 67 -0.22 -25.07 14.14
C PRO A 67 1.20 -25.50 13.74
N ASP A 68 1.89 -24.71 12.90
CA ASP A 68 3.23 -25.03 12.41
C ASP A 68 4.36 -24.46 13.28
N GLY A 69 4.04 -23.71 14.34
CA GLY A 69 5.02 -22.99 15.15
C GLY A 69 4.59 -21.56 15.41
N ALA A 70 5.38 -20.88 16.25
CA ALA A 70 5.27 -19.44 16.45
C ALA A 70 6.32 -18.71 15.59
N VAL A 71 5.90 -17.64 14.92
CA VAL A 71 6.78 -16.65 14.30
C VAL A 71 7.10 -15.61 15.36
N SER A 72 8.36 -15.52 15.77
CA SER A 72 8.78 -14.56 16.77
C SER A 72 8.61 -13.11 16.29
N GLU A 73 8.57 -12.16 17.22
CA GLU A 73 8.57 -10.72 16.92
C GLU A 73 9.71 -10.33 15.99
N THR A 74 10.91 -10.85 16.26
CA THR A 74 12.10 -10.57 15.45
C THR A 74 11.95 -11.07 14.01
N ASP A 75 11.44 -12.29 13.81
CA ASP A 75 11.27 -12.86 12.47
C ASP A 75 10.13 -12.18 11.71
N LEU A 76 9.06 -11.83 12.41
CA LEU A 76 7.95 -11.07 11.85
C LEU A 76 8.41 -9.68 11.40
N GLN A 77 9.14 -8.95 12.24
CA GLN A 77 9.68 -7.65 11.87
C GLN A 77 10.68 -7.77 10.72
N GLY A 78 11.54 -8.79 10.73
CA GLY A 78 12.47 -9.04 9.63
C GLY A 78 11.77 -9.28 8.29
N TRP A 79 10.64 -9.98 8.30
CA TRP A 79 9.80 -10.17 7.11
C TRP A 79 9.12 -8.87 6.67
N LEU A 80 8.56 -8.09 7.61
CA LEU A 80 7.93 -6.79 7.33
C LEU A 80 8.93 -5.79 6.73
N ASP A 81 10.14 -5.70 7.29
CA ASP A 81 11.22 -4.86 6.78
C ASP A 81 11.67 -5.28 5.38
N ALA A 82 11.69 -6.59 5.10
CA ALA A 82 11.99 -7.10 3.77
C ALA A 82 10.87 -6.73 2.79
N ARG A 83 9.60 -6.87 3.19
CA ARG A 83 8.44 -6.52 2.37
C ARG A 83 8.37 -5.03 2.08
N SER A 84 8.69 -4.19 3.07
CA SER A 84 8.79 -2.74 2.92
C SER A 84 9.89 -2.34 1.93
N ARG A 85 11.06 -3.00 2.00
CA ARG A 85 12.16 -2.81 1.03
C ARG A 85 11.78 -3.26 -0.38
N GLU A 86 11.08 -4.38 -0.53
CA GLU A 86 10.55 -4.84 -1.82
C GLU A 86 9.58 -3.81 -2.40
N ALA A 87 8.60 -3.37 -1.62
CA ALA A 87 7.64 -2.35 -2.05
C ALA A 87 8.30 -1.00 -2.36
N ALA A 88 9.35 -0.62 -1.62
CA ALA A 88 10.15 0.56 -1.93
C ALA A 88 10.95 0.39 -3.23
N ALA A 89 11.53 -0.78 -3.48
CA ALA A 89 12.26 -1.07 -4.71
C ALA A 89 11.31 -1.13 -5.92
N GLU A 90 10.11 -1.70 -5.77
CA GLU A 90 9.06 -1.70 -6.80
C GLU A 90 8.62 -0.29 -7.13
N ARG A 91 8.34 0.55 -6.12
CA ARG A 91 8.03 1.97 -6.33
C ARG A 91 9.17 2.69 -7.05
N ARG A 92 10.42 2.49 -6.63
CA ARG A 92 11.58 3.11 -7.30
C ARG A 92 11.68 2.69 -8.75
N ARG A 93 11.57 1.40 -9.05
CA ARG A 93 11.59 0.90 -10.45
C ARG A 93 10.45 1.48 -11.28
N TRP A 94 9.25 1.50 -10.72
CA TRP A 94 8.09 2.11 -11.37
C TRP A 94 8.32 3.61 -11.66
N HIS A 95 8.93 4.33 -10.72
CA HIS A 95 9.30 5.74 -10.90
C HIS A 95 10.40 5.91 -11.97
N GLU A 96 11.44 5.07 -11.96
CA GLU A 96 12.52 5.08 -12.96
C GLU A 96 11.99 4.76 -14.37
N GLU A 97 11.08 3.79 -14.50
CA GLU A 97 10.46 3.42 -15.78
C GLU A 97 9.56 4.52 -16.35
N ARG A 98 8.96 5.34 -15.48
CA ARG A 98 8.04 6.43 -15.84
C ARG A 98 8.63 7.83 -15.74
N GLN A 99 9.92 7.95 -15.48
CA GLN A 99 10.57 9.25 -15.35
C GLN A 99 10.29 10.12 -16.59
N GLY A 100 9.81 11.35 -16.37
CA GLY A 100 9.46 12.28 -17.44
C GLY A 100 8.15 11.99 -18.18
N GLN A 101 7.39 10.97 -17.78
CA GLN A 101 6.05 10.69 -18.29
C GLN A 101 4.98 11.38 -17.43
N PRO A 102 3.86 11.85 -18.03
CA PRO A 102 2.75 12.41 -17.28
C PRO A 102 1.89 11.29 -16.67
N ILE A 103 1.56 11.45 -15.39
CA ILE A 103 0.52 10.67 -14.71
C ILE A 103 -0.69 11.56 -14.54
N TYR A 104 -1.85 11.05 -14.94
CA TYR A 104 -3.11 11.78 -14.88
C TYR A 104 -3.87 11.44 -13.61
N TYR A 105 -4.49 12.44 -13.02
CA TYR A 105 -5.29 12.30 -11.81
C TYR A 105 -6.67 12.88 -12.05
N VAL A 106 -7.70 12.17 -11.58
CA VAL A 106 -9.06 12.70 -11.48
C VAL A 106 -9.35 12.92 -10.00
N GLN A 107 -9.25 14.16 -9.57
CA GLN A 107 -9.53 14.60 -8.22
C GLN A 107 -11.00 14.99 -8.08
N ILE A 108 -11.61 14.52 -7.01
CA ILE A 108 -12.99 14.81 -6.63
C ILE A 108 -12.97 15.52 -5.29
N ARG A 109 -13.52 16.74 -5.28
CA ARG A 109 -13.78 17.53 -4.08
C ARG A 109 -15.09 17.06 -3.45
N SER A 110 -15.05 16.71 -2.17
CA SER A 110 -16.26 16.49 -1.37
C SER A 110 -16.98 17.82 -1.13
N LEU A 111 -18.17 17.77 -0.53
CA LEU A 111 -18.87 18.98 -0.09
C LEU A 111 -18.34 19.50 1.27
N ASP A 112 -17.51 18.70 1.94
CA ASP A 112 -16.94 18.96 3.26
C ASP A 112 -15.42 19.30 3.14
N ASP A 113 -14.99 19.79 1.98
CA ASP A 113 -13.60 20.19 1.67
C ASP A 113 -12.54 19.07 1.85
N VAL A 114 -12.95 17.81 1.66
CA VAL A 114 -12.04 16.66 1.58
C VAL A 114 -11.86 16.25 0.12
N GLU A 115 -10.66 15.85 -0.26
CA GLU A 115 -10.34 15.47 -1.63
C GLU A 115 -10.00 13.99 -1.73
N GLY A 116 -10.50 13.33 -2.78
CA GLY A 116 -10.09 11.99 -3.18
C GLY A 116 -9.62 12.02 -4.63
N ALA A 117 -8.62 11.22 -4.98
CA ALA A 117 -8.09 11.18 -6.34
C ALA A 117 -8.04 9.75 -6.88
N TYR A 118 -8.43 9.60 -8.15
CA TYR A 118 -8.11 8.42 -8.95
C TYR A 118 -6.81 8.67 -9.70
N THR A 119 -5.85 7.75 -9.58
CA THR A 119 -4.66 7.72 -10.42
C THR A 119 -4.96 6.98 -11.72
N ILE A 120 -4.65 7.60 -12.85
CA ILE A 120 -4.81 7.04 -14.19
C ILE A 120 -3.48 7.16 -14.90
N GLU A 121 -2.91 6.01 -15.20
CA GLU A 121 -1.58 5.92 -15.78
C GLU A 121 -1.66 6.05 -17.31
N ASP A 122 -0.84 6.94 -17.87
CA ASP A 122 -0.53 7.06 -19.32
C ASP A 122 -1.72 7.29 -20.30
N ASP A 123 -2.94 7.58 -19.81
CA ASP A 123 -4.11 7.87 -20.68
C ASP A 123 -4.94 9.09 -20.20
N GLU A 124 -4.62 10.26 -20.75
CA GLU A 124 -5.38 11.50 -20.54
C GLU A 124 -6.86 11.36 -20.92
N GLN A 125 -7.15 10.67 -22.02
CA GLN A 125 -8.51 10.54 -22.53
C GLN A 125 -9.34 9.63 -21.63
N GLN A 126 -8.73 8.65 -20.97
CA GLN A 126 -9.36 7.90 -19.89
C GLN A 126 -9.68 8.79 -18.69
N ALA A 127 -8.75 9.66 -18.27
CA ALA A 127 -8.98 10.61 -17.19
C ALA A 127 -10.15 11.56 -17.48
N LEU A 128 -10.20 12.12 -18.68
CA LEU A 128 -11.31 12.96 -19.12
C LEU A 128 -12.63 12.20 -19.23
N ARG A 129 -12.61 10.93 -19.66
CA ARG A 129 -13.81 10.08 -19.70
C ARG A 129 -14.35 9.82 -18.29
N ILE A 130 -13.49 9.39 -17.36
CA ILE A 130 -13.87 9.15 -15.97
C ILE A 130 -14.43 10.43 -15.34
N ALA A 131 -13.74 11.57 -15.52
CA ALA A 131 -14.23 12.85 -15.04
C ALA A 131 -15.66 13.12 -15.52
N ARG A 132 -15.91 13.03 -16.83
CA ARG A 132 -17.23 13.22 -17.45
C ARG A 132 -18.30 12.25 -16.93
N ASP A 133 -17.95 10.98 -16.77
CA ASP A 133 -18.88 9.93 -16.34
C ASP A 133 -19.35 10.11 -14.89
N LEU A 134 -18.52 10.72 -14.03
CA LEU A 134 -18.88 11.01 -12.64
C LEU A 134 -20.05 12.00 -12.52
N LYS A 135 -20.24 12.89 -13.50
CA LYS A 135 -21.33 13.89 -13.53
C LYS A 135 -21.45 14.69 -12.22
N LEU A 136 -20.31 15.19 -11.72
CA LEU A 136 -20.21 16.01 -10.51
C LEU A 136 -19.73 17.45 -10.84
N PRO A 137 -20.62 18.35 -11.32
CA PRO A 137 -20.24 19.71 -11.71
C PRO A 137 -19.60 20.48 -10.55
N GLY A 138 -18.59 21.33 -10.84
CA GLY A 138 -17.89 22.12 -9.82
C GLY A 138 -16.93 21.33 -8.91
N ARG A 139 -16.93 19.99 -9.00
CA ARG A 139 -16.29 19.14 -7.99
C ARG A 139 -15.18 18.25 -8.54
N VAL A 140 -14.98 18.23 -9.86
CA VAL A 140 -13.94 17.38 -10.47
C VAL A 140 -12.86 18.26 -11.09
N LYS A 141 -11.62 17.89 -10.83
CA LYS A 141 -10.41 18.43 -11.46
C LYS A 141 -9.63 17.28 -12.07
N VAL A 142 -9.21 17.44 -13.31
CA VAL A 142 -8.25 16.58 -13.99
C VAL A 142 -6.94 17.34 -14.11
N TYR A 143 -5.88 16.75 -13.59
CA TYR A 143 -4.54 17.30 -13.70
C TYR A 143 -3.54 16.20 -14.01
N SER A 144 -2.39 16.59 -14.56
CA SER A 144 -1.25 15.70 -14.71
C SER A 144 -0.10 16.15 -13.84
N VAL A 145 0.67 15.18 -13.35
CA VAL A 145 1.98 15.40 -12.73
C VAL A 145 3.01 14.68 -13.57
N ILE A 146 4.08 15.38 -13.95
CA ILE A 146 5.24 14.72 -14.57
C ILE A 146 6.02 14.03 -13.46
N VAL A 147 6.27 12.72 -13.63
CA VAL A 147 7.07 11.98 -12.66
C VAL A 147 8.45 12.62 -12.55
N PRO A 148 8.83 13.15 -11.37
CA PRO A 148 10.09 13.84 -11.18
C PRO A 148 11.26 12.88 -11.34
N ASP A 149 12.44 13.45 -11.56
CA ASP A 149 13.67 12.67 -11.58
C ASP A 149 13.88 11.99 -10.21
N ALA A 150 14.19 10.70 -10.21
CA ALA A 150 14.44 9.94 -8.98
C ALA A 150 15.63 10.50 -8.16
N SER A 151 16.49 11.31 -8.77
CA SER A 151 17.61 12.01 -8.13
C SER A 151 17.22 13.31 -7.41
N ASP A 152 16.00 13.82 -7.61
CA ASP A 152 15.49 15.05 -6.98
C ASP A 152 14.08 14.83 -6.38
N PRO A 153 13.98 14.14 -5.24
CA PRO A 153 12.69 13.79 -4.62
C PRO A 153 11.95 15.00 -4.02
N ASP A 154 12.63 16.14 -3.87
CA ASP A 154 12.04 17.39 -3.35
C ASP A 154 11.51 18.28 -4.50
N HIS A 155 11.57 17.82 -5.76
CA HIS A 155 10.99 18.53 -6.88
C HIS A 155 9.49 18.65 -6.68
N VAL A 156 9.01 19.89 -6.51
CA VAL A 156 7.58 20.20 -6.44
C VAL A 156 6.95 19.62 -7.70
N GLU A 157 6.02 18.68 -7.52
CA GLU A 157 5.22 18.12 -8.59
C GLU A 157 4.63 19.27 -9.41
N ASN A 158 5.13 19.47 -10.64
CA ASN A 158 4.59 20.49 -11.54
C ASN A 158 3.22 20.00 -12.00
N GLU A 159 2.21 20.36 -11.22
CA GLU A 159 0.82 20.09 -11.52
C GLU A 159 0.40 20.89 -12.74
N GLN A 160 -0.01 20.21 -13.80
CA GLN A 160 -0.64 20.82 -14.97
C GLN A 160 -2.13 20.50 -14.94
N VAL A 161 -2.97 21.50 -14.72
CA VAL A 161 -4.44 21.34 -14.77
C VAL A 161 -4.89 21.23 -16.23
N ILE A 162 -5.62 20.17 -16.52
CA ILE A 162 -6.17 19.87 -17.86
C ILE A 162 -7.64 20.29 -17.92
N LEU A 163 -8.37 20.06 -16.82
CA LEU A 163 -9.78 20.41 -16.67
C LEU A 163 -10.05 20.72 -15.21
N ASP A 164 -10.71 21.83 -14.91
CA ASP A 164 -11.33 22.06 -13.61
C ASP A 164 -12.77 22.49 -13.86
N TRP A 165 -13.75 21.82 -13.26
CA TRP A 165 -15.15 22.21 -13.40
C TRP A 165 -15.57 23.31 -12.43
N ASN A 166 -14.66 23.77 -11.58
CA ASN A 166 -14.85 24.91 -10.71
C ASN A 166 -14.47 26.25 -11.38
N ASP A 167 -13.87 26.24 -12.58
CA ASP A 167 -13.39 27.40 -13.34
C ASP A 167 -14.07 27.53 -14.72
#